data_AF-A0A3S4CGY2-F1
#
_entry.id   AF-A0A3S4CGY2-F1
#
_cell.length_a   1.000
_cell.length_b   1.000
_cell.length_c   1.000
_cell.angle_alpha   90.00
_cell.angle_beta   90.00
_cell.angle_gamma   90.00
#
_symmetry.space_group_name_H-M   'P 1'
#
loop_
_entity.id
_entity.type
_entity.pdbx_description
1 polymer ?
#
loop_
_entity_poly.entity_id
_entity_poly.type
_entity_poly.pdbx_seq_one_letter_code
_entity_poly.pdbx_strand_id
1 'polypeptide(L)'
;MPLVSLETLKFRGKIDYTEAQLAVLLADAEAIVIDYLKRPDHGWTESTVPGEVRAAIVRVAVLMLDQTTSDKPVQFLDEGVVALLERHRDPALR
;
A
#
# COMPACT_ATOMS: atom_id res chain seq x y z
N MET A 1 2.91 -14.19 -2.47
CA MET A 1 2.08 -13.67 -3.58
C MET A 1 1.62 -12.28 -3.18
N PRO A 2 1.65 -11.29 -4.08
CA PRO A 2 1.30 -9.91 -3.75
C PRO A 2 -0.18 -9.80 -3.38
N LEU A 3 -0.53 -8.90 -2.45
CA LEU A 3 -1.92 -8.69 -2.03
C LEU A 3 -2.75 -7.89 -3.03
N VAL A 4 -2.10 -7.23 -3.99
CA VAL A 4 -2.74 -6.40 -5.02
C VAL A 4 -2.19 -6.78 -6.40
N SER A 5 -3.02 -6.72 -7.43
CA SER A 5 -2.56 -6.95 -8.81
C SER A 5 -1.84 -5.73 -9.38
N LEU A 6 -0.85 -5.95 -10.24
CA LEU A 6 -0.15 -4.87 -10.95
C LEU A 6 -1.07 -4.07 -11.87
N GLU A 7 -2.12 -4.70 -12.42
CA GLU A 7 -3.13 -4.00 -13.26
C GLU A 7 -3.83 -2.88 -12.51
N THR A 8 -4.08 -3.07 -11.21
CA THR A 8 -4.71 -2.06 -10.35
C THR A 8 -3.85 -0.79 -10.26
N LEU A 9 -2.53 -0.95 -10.26
CA LEU A 9 -1.57 0.14 -10.22
C LEU A 9 -1.36 0.80 -11.58
N LYS A 10 -1.33 0.02 -12.68
CA LYS A 10 -1.19 0.56 -14.05
C LYS A 10 -2.29 1.54 -14.43
N PHE A 11 -3.51 1.34 -13.94
CA PHE A 11 -4.61 2.29 -14.17
C PHE A 11 -4.38 3.65 -13.48
N ARG A 12 -3.61 3.65 -12.39
CA ARG A 12 -3.38 4.83 -11.52
C ARG A 12 -2.04 5.50 -11.79
N GLY A 13 -1.03 4.73 -12.17
CA GLY A 13 0.32 5.20 -12.50
C GLY A 13 0.32 5.90 -13.85
N LYS A 14 0.96 7.07 -13.91
CA LYS A 14 1.27 7.71 -15.19
C LYS A 14 2.24 6.81 -15.99
N ILE A 15 2.16 6.88 -17.32
CA ILE A 15 2.51 5.83 -18.30
C ILE A 15 4.00 5.41 -18.33
N ASP A 16 4.88 6.04 -17.54
CA ASP A 16 6.34 5.89 -17.68
C ASP A 16 7.00 4.80 -16.80
N TYR A 17 6.24 3.98 -16.09
CA TYR A 17 6.79 2.92 -15.24
C TYR A 17 6.71 1.54 -15.86
N THR A 18 7.82 0.81 -15.83
CA THR A 18 7.88 -0.61 -16.21
C THR A 18 7.14 -1.49 -15.19
N GLU A 19 6.71 -2.69 -15.61
CA GLU A 19 6.09 -3.66 -14.70
C GLU A 19 6.98 -4.02 -13.51
N ALA A 20 8.29 -4.12 -13.73
CA ALA A 20 9.26 -4.42 -12.68
C ALA A 20 9.30 -3.30 -11.64
N GLN A 21 9.26 -2.03 -12.06
CA GLN A 21 9.22 -0.88 -11.14
C GLN A 21 7.91 -0.84 -10.35
N LEU A 22 6.77 -1.10 -11.00
CA LEU A 22 5.47 -1.17 -10.34
C LEU A 22 5.41 -2.32 -9.32
N ALA A 23 6.05 -3.45 -9.60
CA ALA A 23 6.11 -4.58 -8.68
C ALA A 23 6.93 -4.27 -7.43
N VAL A 24 8.07 -3.58 -7.58
CA VAL A 24 8.88 -3.13 -6.43
C VAL A 24 8.09 -2.13 -5.58
N LEU A 25 7.48 -1.12 -6.20
CA LEU A 25 6.67 -0.12 -5.50
C LEU A 25 5.50 -0.74 -4.74
N LEU A 26 4.86 -1.75 -5.33
CA LEU A 26 3.77 -2.44 -4.68
C LEU A 26 4.25 -3.26 -3.48
N ALA A 27 5.37 -3.96 -3.60
CA ALA A 27 5.97 -4.71 -2.50
C ALA A 27 6.35 -3.80 -1.33
N ASP A 28 6.93 -2.64 -1.62
CA ASP A 28 7.28 -1.65 -0.61
C ASP A 28 6.04 -1.05 0.07
N ALA A 29 5.01 -0.72 -0.72
CA ALA A 29 3.74 -0.23 -0.18
C ALA A 29 3.04 -1.26 0.72
N GLU A 30 3.07 -2.54 0.33
CA GLU A 30 2.57 -3.64 1.14
C GLU A 30 3.34 -3.73 2.46
N ALA A 31 4.68 -3.68 2.42
CA ALA A 31 5.51 -3.71 3.62
C ALA A 31 5.20 -2.56 4.60
N ILE A 32 5.02 -1.33 4.09
CA ILE A 32 4.66 -0.16 4.90
C ILE A 32 3.30 -0.37 5.61
N VAL A 33 2.29 -0.85 4.87
CA VAL A 33 0.95 -1.08 5.43
C VAL A 33 0.96 -2.20 6.45
N ILE A 34 1.63 -3.33 6.16
CA ILE A 34 1.72 -4.46 7.08
C ILE A 34 2.49 -4.09 8.35
N ASP A 35 3.58 -3.32 8.23
CA ASP A 35 4.31 -2.81 9.39
C ASP A 35 3.43 -1.90 10.25
N TYR A 36 2.67 -0.99 9.64
CA TYR A 36 1.73 -0.13 10.38
C TYR A 36 0.67 -0.94 11.13
N LEU A 37 0.12 -1.97 10.48
CA LEU A 37 -0.85 -2.88 11.09
C LEU A 37 -0.25 -3.74 12.20
N LYS A 38 1.09 -3.90 12.22
CA LYS A 38 1.85 -4.79 13.11
C LYS A 38 1.35 -6.24 13.04
N ARG A 39 0.97 -6.69 11.83
CA ARG A 39 0.43 -8.04 11.58
C ARG A 39 1.22 -8.77 10.48
N PRO A 40 2.47 -9.17 10.73
CA PRO A 40 3.27 -9.89 9.74
C PRO A 40 2.63 -11.23 9.34
N ASP A 41 1.95 -11.92 10.26
CA ASP A 41 1.28 -13.20 10.03
C ASP A 41 -0.21 -13.02 9.67
N HIS A 42 -0.54 -12.04 8.82
CA HIS A 42 -1.92 -11.71 8.48
C HIS A 42 -2.65 -12.83 7.70
N GLY A 43 -1.93 -13.74 7.04
CA GLY A 43 -2.50 -14.90 6.31
C GLY A 43 -3.36 -14.52 5.10
N TRP A 44 -3.33 -13.26 4.68
CA TRP A 44 -4.10 -12.78 3.54
C TRP A 44 -3.45 -13.14 2.22
N THR A 45 -4.31 -13.30 1.23
CA THR A 45 -3.97 -13.51 -0.17
C THR A 45 -4.63 -12.41 -1.00
N GLU A 46 -4.31 -12.33 -2.29
CA GLU A 46 -4.95 -11.39 -3.20
C GLU A 46 -6.48 -11.45 -3.19
N SER A 47 -7.06 -12.64 -2.99
CA SER A 47 -8.52 -12.83 -2.93
C SER A 47 -9.13 -12.62 -1.54
N THR A 48 -8.32 -12.66 -0.47
CA THR A 48 -8.82 -12.61 0.91
C THR A 48 -8.43 -11.35 1.67
N VAL A 49 -7.56 -10.51 1.11
CA VAL A 49 -7.21 -9.22 1.72
C VAL A 49 -8.44 -8.31 1.82
N PRO A 50 -8.70 -7.70 3.00
CA PRO A 50 -9.79 -6.74 3.17
C PRO A 50 -9.71 -5.59 2.16
N GLY A 51 -10.88 -5.08 1.76
CA GLY A 51 -10.96 -4.00 0.77
C GLY A 51 -10.24 -2.74 1.22
N GLU A 52 -10.30 -2.43 2.52
CA GLU A 52 -9.69 -1.28 3.16
C GLU A 52 -8.16 -1.39 3.15
N VAL A 53 -7.62 -2.57 3.45
CA VAL A 53 -6.18 -2.85 3.38
C VAL A 53 -5.70 -2.76 1.94
N ARG A 54 -6.44 -3.32 0.98
CA ARG A 54 -6.14 -3.21 -0.45
C ARG A 54 -6.11 -1.75 -0.90
N ALA A 55 -7.11 -0.96 -0.51
CA ALA A 55 -7.19 0.46 -0.85
C ALA A 55 -6.03 1.26 -0.24
N ALA A 56 -5.65 0.96 1.00
CA ALA A 56 -4.50 1.56 1.66
C ALA A 56 -3.18 1.26 0.92
N ILE A 57 -2.94 0.00 0.54
CA ILE A 57 -1.74 -0.39 -0.21
C ILE A 57 -1.66 0.36 -1.55
N VAL A 58 -2.77 0.43 -2.29
CA VAL A 58 -2.84 1.18 -3.56
C VAL A 58 -2.57 2.67 -3.32
N ARG A 59 -3.13 3.26 -2.27
CA ARG A 59 -2.93 4.67 -1.94
C ARG A 59 -1.47 4.98 -1.61
N VAL A 60 -0.83 4.14 -0.79
CA VAL A 60 0.60 4.26 -0.44
C VAL A 60 1.46 4.16 -1.70
N ALA A 61 1.20 3.18 -2.56
CA ALA A 61 1.95 3.01 -3.82
C ALA A 61 1.80 4.24 -4.75
N VAL A 62 0.61 4.83 -4.84
CA VAL A 62 0.39 6.07 -5.60
C VAL A 62 1.14 7.25 -5.00
N LEU A 63 1.18 7.38 -3.67
CA LEU A 63 1.96 8.44 -3.00
C LEU A 63 3.47 8.31 -3.25
N MET A 64 3.99 7.07 -3.31
CA MET A 64 5.38 6.80 -3.68
C MET A 64 5.67 7.19 -5.14
N LEU A 65 4.72 6.94 -6.05
CA LEU A 65 4.82 7.36 -7.45
C LEU A 65 4.80 8.89 -7.61
N ASP A 66 4.01 9.59 -6.80
CA ASP A 66 3.96 11.05 -6.84
C ASP A 66 5.24 11.67 -6.23
N GLN A 67 5.87 11.00 -5.25
CA GLN A 67 7.11 11.46 -4.62
C GLN A 67 8.32 11.56 -5.54
N THR A 68 8.45 10.65 -6.51
CA THR A 68 9.56 10.73 -7.48
C THR A 68 9.52 12.02 -8.31
N THR A 69 8.40 12.76 -8.26
CA THR A 69 8.20 14.04 -8.95
C THR A 69 8.16 15.26 -8.02
N SER A 70 8.29 15.09 -6.70
CA SER A 70 8.11 16.17 -5.72
C SER A 70 9.20 16.21 -4.65
N ASP A 71 9.82 17.39 -4.44
CA ASP A 71 10.81 17.63 -3.37
C ASP A 71 10.21 17.73 -1.96
N LYS A 72 8.92 17.44 -1.78
CA LYS A 72 8.26 17.53 -0.48
C LYS A 72 8.41 16.21 0.30
N PRO A 73 8.66 16.27 1.62
CA PRO A 73 8.54 15.09 2.46
C PRO A 73 7.08 14.58 2.38
N VAL A 74 6.90 13.33 1.97
CA VAL A 74 5.55 12.73 1.90
C VAL A 74 5.36 11.84 3.09
N GLN A 75 4.22 12.06 3.72
CA GLN A 75 3.67 11.15 4.69
C GLN A 75 2.91 10.07 3.92
N PHE A 76 3.50 8.87 3.80
CA PHE A 76 2.88 7.75 3.09
C PHE A 76 1.60 7.26 3.77
N LEU A 77 1.51 7.44 5.08
CA LEU A 77 0.34 7.13 5.89
C LEU A 77 -0.39 8.43 6.24
N ASP A 78 -1.13 8.96 5.26
CA ASP A 78 -2.03 10.09 5.49
C ASP A 78 -3.19 9.70 6.44
N GLU A 79 -3.88 10.68 7.01
CA GLU A 79 -4.97 10.44 7.96
C GLU A 79 -6.08 9.55 7.38
N GLY A 80 -6.30 9.62 6.06
CA GLY A 80 -7.24 8.75 5.36
C GLY A 80 -6.81 7.29 5.34
N VAL A 81 -5.54 7.02 5.07
CA VAL A 81 -4.95 5.68 5.14
C VAL A 81 -4.99 5.14 6.57
N VAL A 82 -4.65 5.96 7.55
CA VAL A 82 -4.71 5.60 8.98
C VAL A 82 -6.13 5.20 9.40
N ALA A 83 -7.13 6.00 9.03
CA ALA A 83 -8.54 5.73 9.36
C ALA A 83 -9.06 4.43 8.75
N LEU A 84 -8.60 4.06 7.54
CA LEU A 84 -8.94 2.78 6.91
C LEU A 84 -8.31 1.58 7.66
N LEU A 85 -7.11 1.77 8.20
CA LEU A 85 -6.30 0.68 8.78
C LEU A 85 -6.52 0.48 10.28
N GLU A 86 -7.03 1.47 11.01
CA GLU A 86 -7.20 1.42 12.48
C GLU A 86 -7.97 0.18 12.99
N ARG A 87 -8.95 -0.31 12.21
CA ARG A 87 -9.76 -1.49 12.57
C ARG A 87 -9.03 -2.80 12.40
N HIS A 88 -7.95 -2.81 11.63
CA HIS A 88 -7.18 -4.00 11.30
C HIS A 88 -5.87 -4.10 12.08
N ARG A 89 -5.44 -3.00 12.71
CA ARG A 89 -4.24 -2.91 13.55
C ARG A 89 -4.38 -3.84 14.75
N ASP A 90 -3.27 -4.47 15.15
CA ASP A 90 -3.25 -5.34 16.32
C ASP A 90 -3.79 -4.61 17.57
N PRO A 91 -4.91 -5.08 18.17
CA PRO A 91 -5.49 -4.45 19.34
C PRO A 91 -4.58 -4.52 20.58
N ALA A 92 -3.63 -5.45 20.64
CA ALA A 92 -2.68 -5.58 21.75
C ALA A 92 -1.54 -4.53 21.70
N LEU A 93 -1.38 -3.83 20.57
CA LEU A 93 -0.34 -2.82 20.33
C LEU A 93 -0.91 -1.40 20.19
N ARG A 94 -2.14 -1.19 20.65
CA ARG A 94 -2.78 0.13 20.76
C ARG A 94 -2.23 0.95 21.91
#